data_AF-A0AAC8TJ24-F1
#
_entry.id   AF-A0AAC8TJ24-F1
#
_cell.length_a   1.000
_cell.length_b   1.000
_cell.length_c   1.000
_cell.angle_alpha   90.00
_cell.angle_beta   90.00
_cell.angle_gamma   90.00
#
_symmetry.space_group_name_H-M   'P 1'
#
loop_
_entity.id
_entity.type
_entity.pdbx_description
1 polymer ?
#
loop_
_entity_poly.entity_id
_entity_poly.type
_entity_poly.pdbx_seq_one_letter_code
_entity_poly.pdbx_strand_id
1 'polypeptide(L)'
;MTFAVDDVTPAPFPLQECGLAESLAARLKEPVLGSSHGPQVRFISPSDTHPLMAAVHLAFSDHRPLVLSPDLVWVTIAQGLALHIVQNAEALRFDLVRHQGKKQLVVPRTDWDFSSAEFWNEVVGDFSALLRQESTAVHDLMVCDFSTTGTVERVVSQVVLMDALREYFDYVLACICGIPTITLEGTPADWSRLREKAGQLSRYGLDWWVQHLLPICDQFVRASQGNADRAFWKDIYKPREIYGGDVINGWICKLFPFIRNGVTGQYDIQNPVFESDPNAPEDEGGRFGGPPGWIQSDTLPTGLSRVPLALVEHTPEGRKTRSLALTAGFLGVSQSSSTMALRPELGWVVHEDLGLEGLLRRMGEEHPVSPPLPREAFLAWREQWSDSGLPADILRLYSTCDGASLFGGRGTPSYRLRPARELEFRHERRWLRLRSPEEKEAMEERIREMDMAGEIPDEVLWVLSRPSGWTRFCDLADGGFLAFNFNYRDGQQLPIVWVKDAQATHGERVADTLEQFLQRALDSKGRPYFQEPGFTPGERVALS
;
A
#
# COMPACT_ATOMS: atom_id res chain seq x y z
N MET A 1 -16.41 20.31 -20.94
CA MET A 1 -16.61 19.74 -22.29
C MET A 1 -17.02 18.29 -22.12
N THR A 2 -18.03 17.80 -22.85
CA THR A 2 -18.54 16.41 -22.71
C THR A 2 -18.66 15.75 -24.07
N PHE A 3 -18.20 14.50 -24.20
CA PHE A 3 -18.24 13.73 -25.44
C PHE A 3 -18.55 12.25 -25.17
N ALA A 4 -19.10 11.56 -26.19
CA ALA A 4 -19.38 10.13 -26.13
C ALA A 4 -18.12 9.29 -26.41
N VAL A 5 -18.01 8.13 -25.76
CA VAL A 5 -16.85 7.23 -25.88
C VAL A 5 -17.31 5.84 -26.34
N ASP A 6 -18.07 5.11 -25.53
CA ASP A 6 -18.72 3.87 -25.92
C ASP A 6 -20.18 4.07 -26.31
N ASP A 7 -20.76 3.08 -27.00
CA ASP A 7 -22.14 3.11 -27.47
C ASP A 7 -22.96 2.15 -26.59
N VAL A 8 -23.14 2.55 -25.34
CA VAL A 8 -23.69 1.74 -24.25
C VAL A 8 -24.73 2.53 -23.47
N THR A 9 -25.81 1.86 -23.04
CA THR A 9 -26.88 2.47 -22.25
C THR A 9 -26.37 2.81 -20.84
N PRO A 10 -26.43 4.08 -20.39
CA PRO A 10 -25.91 4.45 -19.08
C PRO A 10 -26.69 3.83 -17.91
N ALA A 11 -26.01 3.55 -16.79
CA ALA A 11 -26.65 3.06 -15.57
C ALA A 11 -27.84 3.96 -15.10
N PRO A 12 -29.05 3.39 -14.90
CA PRO A 12 -30.21 4.16 -14.45
C PRO A 12 -30.25 4.39 -12.92
N PHE A 13 -29.50 3.61 -12.14
CA PHE A 13 -29.54 3.61 -10.67
C PHE A 13 -28.20 4.05 -10.05
N PRO A 14 -28.21 4.73 -8.89
CA PRO A 14 -26.98 5.12 -8.17
C PRO A 14 -26.27 3.91 -7.57
N LEU A 15 -24.98 4.07 -7.25
CA LEU A 15 -24.21 3.13 -6.45
C LEU A 15 -24.47 3.31 -4.96
N GLN A 16 -24.04 2.33 -4.15
CA GLN A 16 -24.05 2.48 -2.69
C GLN A 16 -23.07 3.58 -2.26
N GLU A 17 -23.58 4.53 -1.49
CA GLU A 17 -22.78 5.61 -0.92
C GLU A 17 -22.45 5.38 0.55
N CYS A 18 -21.19 5.64 0.90
CA CYS A 18 -20.60 5.60 2.23
C CYS A 18 -20.30 7.02 2.78
N GLY A 19 -19.91 7.10 4.06
CA GLY A 19 -19.37 8.32 4.67
C GLY A 19 -17.86 8.49 4.47
N LEU A 20 -17.31 9.69 4.71
CA LEU A 20 -15.87 9.96 4.57
C LEU A 20 -14.97 8.99 5.35
N ALA A 21 -15.32 8.69 6.60
CA ALA A 21 -14.53 7.79 7.45
C ALA A 21 -14.51 6.34 6.91
N GLU A 22 -15.60 5.92 6.28
CA GLU A 22 -15.77 4.60 5.67
C GLU A 22 -15.00 4.53 4.34
N SER A 23 -15.14 5.53 3.48
CA SER A 23 -14.36 5.67 2.22
C SER A 23 -12.84 5.65 2.43
N LEU A 24 -12.38 6.09 3.60
CA LEU A 24 -10.97 6.09 4.00
C LEU A 24 -10.52 4.85 4.78
N ALA A 25 -11.41 4.00 5.32
CA ALA A 25 -11.07 3.01 6.37
C ALA A 25 -9.96 2.00 6.01
N ALA A 26 -9.83 1.63 4.74
CA ALA A 26 -8.75 0.77 4.26
C ALA A 26 -7.39 1.49 4.12
N ARG A 27 -7.42 2.81 3.90
CA ARG A 27 -6.29 3.67 3.51
C ARG A 27 -5.82 4.63 4.61
N LEU A 28 -6.63 4.82 5.65
CA LEU A 28 -6.36 5.54 6.90
C LEU A 28 -7.12 4.85 8.04
N LYS A 29 -6.45 4.56 9.16
CA LYS A 29 -7.06 3.85 10.31
C LYS A 29 -7.26 4.76 11.53
N GLU A 30 -6.63 5.92 11.50
CA GLU A 30 -6.64 6.93 12.55
C GLU A 30 -7.88 7.83 12.45
N PRO A 31 -8.49 8.24 13.59
CA PRO A 31 -9.70 9.05 13.58
C PRO A 31 -9.45 10.46 13.03
N VAL A 32 -10.30 10.89 12.08
CA VAL A 32 -10.24 12.21 11.47
C VAL A 32 -10.73 13.29 12.44
N LEU A 33 -9.85 14.25 12.74
CA LEU A 33 -10.11 15.43 13.57
C LEU A 33 -10.70 16.61 12.78
N GLY A 34 -10.39 16.69 11.49
CA GLY A 34 -10.83 17.77 10.60
C GLY A 34 -10.66 17.38 9.12
N SER A 35 -11.46 17.99 8.24
CA SER A 35 -11.55 17.59 6.82
C SER A 35 -11.87 18.78 5.93
N SER A 36 -11.47 18.70 4.66
CA SER A 36 -11.95 19.59 3.58
C SER A 36 -13.44 19.41 3.26
N HIS A 37 -14.02 18.27 3.63
CA HIS A 37 -15.39 17.90 3.31
C HIS A 37 -16.26 17.82 4.57
N GLY A 38 -17.42 18.47 4.54
CA GLY A 38 -18.45 18.34 5.57
C GLY A 38 -19.19 17.00 5.49
N PRO A 39 -19.96 16.63 6.54
CA PRO A 39 -20.60 15.31 6.66
C PRO A 39 -21.72 15.03 5.62
N GLN A 40 -22.11 16.04 4.85
CA GLN A 40 -23.07 15.90 3.75
C GLN A 40 -22.45 15.37 2.46
N VAL A 41 -21.11 15.36 2.35
CA VAL A 41 -20.41 14.82 1.17
C VAL A 41 -20.41 13.30 1.24
N ARG A 42 -20.89 12.68 0.17
CA ARG A 42 -21.00 11.23 0.00
C ARG A 42 -19.93 10.73 -0.96
N PHE A 43 -19.50 9.50 -0.74
CA PHE A 43 -18.54 8.81 -1.59
C PHE A 43 -19.08 7.41 -1.90
N ILE A 44 -18.75 6.83 -3.05
CA ILE A 44 -19.03 5.42 -3.34
C ILE A 44 -18.26 4.54 -2.34
N SER A 45 -18.86 3.41 -1.95
CA SER A 45 -18.23 2.39 -1.11
C SER A 45 -16.80 2.07 -1.61
N PRO A 46 -15.80 2.00 -0.71
CA PRO A 46 -14.39 1.93 -1.13
C PRO A 46 -14.01 0.57 -1.71
N SER A 47 -13.02 0.59 -2.60
CA SER A 47 -12.28 -0.57 -3.08
C SER A 47 -10.78 -0.40 -2.78
N ASP A 48 -10.03 -1.50 -2.70
CA ASP A 48 -8.58 -1.51 -2.45
C ASP A 48 -7.76 -1.10 -3.69
N THR A 49 -8.10 0.02 -4.32
CA THR A 49 -7.36 0.62 -5.44
C THR A 49 -7.33 2.16 -5.36
N HIS A 50 -6.57 2.80 -6.24
CA HIS A 50 -6.53 4.25 -6.37
C HIS A 50 -7.90 4.81 -6.81
N PRO A 51 -8.52 5.82 -6.16
CA PRO A 51 -9.88 6.22 -6.49
C PRO A 51 -10.11 6.72 -7.93
N LEU A 52 -9.09 7.30 -8.61
CA LEU A 52 -9.17 7.56 -10.06
C LEU A 52 -9.36 6.25 -10.87
N MET A 53 -8.69 5.16 -10.48
CA MET A 53 -8.86 3.86 -11.11
C MET A 53 -10.22 3.25 -10.76
N ALA A 54 -10.66 3.34 -9.50
CA ALA A 54 -11.99 2.89 -9.10
C ALA A 54 -13.11 3.58 -9.91
N ALA A 55 -13.02 4.91 -10.11
CA ALA A 55 -13.98 5.65 -10.92
C ALA A 55 -13.95 5.23 -12.41
N VAL A 56 -12.76 4.97 -12.96
CA VAL A 56 -12.61 4.52 -14.36
C VAL A 56 -13.11 3.09 -14.56
N HIS A 57 -12.82 2.18 -13.61
CA HIS A 57 -13.34 0.81 -13.59
C HIS A 57 -14.86 0.81 -13.51
N LEU A 58 -15.45 1.50 -12.52
CA LEU A 58 -16.91 1.59 -12.33
C LEU A 58 -17.61 2.35 -13.47
N ALA A 59 -16.93 3.29 -14.13
CA ALA A 59 -17.44 3.92 -15.34
C ALA A 59 -17.56 2.93 -16.51
N PHE A 60 -16.63 1.97 -16.59
CA PHE A 60 -16.55 0.96 -17.64
C PHE A 60 -17.44 -0.26 -17.37
N SER A 61 -17.46 -0.80 -16.14
CA SER A 61 -18.26 -1.98 -15.76
C SER A 61 -19.76 -1.70 -15.76
N ASP A 62 -20.17 -0.55 -15.22
CA ASP A 62 -21.57 -0.23 -15.00
C ASP A 62 -22.15 0.67 -16.10
N HIS A 63 -21.39 1.03 -17.12
CA HIS A 63 -21.73 2.09 -18.07
C HIS A 63 -22.07 3.42 -17.38
N ARG A 64 -21.18 3.97 -16.55
CA ARG A 64 -21.41 5.27 -15.88
C ARG A 64 -20.60 6.38 -16.56
N PRO A 65 -21.17 7.58 -16.78
CA PRO A 65 -20.40 8.72 -17.26
C PRO A 65 -19.22 9.03 -16.32
N LEU A 66 -18.09 9.47 -16.85
CA LEU A 66 -16.90 9.79 -16.06
C LEU A 66 -16.58 11.27 -16.11
N VAL A 67 -16.24 11.88 -14.96
CA VAL A 67 -15.81 13.27 -14.85
C VAL A 67 -14.31 13.33 -14.50
N LEU A 68 -13.54 14.07 -15.30
CA LEU A 68 -12.11 14.28 -15.11
C LEU A 68 -11.78 15.78 -15.09
N SER A 69 -10.85 16.20 -14.21
CA SER A 69 -10.35 17.58 -14.13
C SER A 69 -8.83 17.63 -14.31
N PRO A 70 -8.26 18.81 -14.68
CA PRO A 70 -6.82 19.00 -14.71
C PRO A 70 -6.15 18.69 -13.37
N ASP A 71 -6.81 19.00 -12.24
CA ASP A 71 -6.26 18.74 -10.91
C ASP A 71 -6.26 17.26 -10.56
N LEU A 72 -7.27 16.48 -10.97
CA LEU A 72 -7.27 15.02 -10.79
C LEU A 72 -6.07 14.39 -11.50
N VAL A 73 -5.92 14.69 -12.80
CA VAL A 73 -4.82 14.15 -13.61
C VAL A 73 -3.46 14.66 -13.12
N TRP A 74 -3.36 15.94 -12.74
CA TRP A 74 -2.11 16.50 -12.23
C TRP A 74 -1.72 15.96 -10.85
N VAL A 75 -2.66 15.73 -9.91
CA VAL A 75 -2.33 15.16 -8.60
C VAL A 75 -1.82 13.74 -8.74
N THR A 76 -2.40 12.91 -9.61
CA THR A 76 -1.87 11.57 -9.92
C THR A 76 -0.42 11.64 -10.44
N ILE A 77 -0.16 12.53 -11.40
CA ILE A 77 1.20 12.76 -11.94
C ILE A 77 2.17 13.29 -10.86
N ALA A 78 1.72 14.23 -10.01
CA ALA A 78 2.54 14.79 -8.94
C ALA A 78 2.86 13.76 -7.83
N GLN A 79 1.94 12.84 -7.53
CA GLN A 79 2.18 11.71 -6.63
C GLN A 79 3.18 10.71 -7.24
N GLY A 80 3.13 10.49 -8.56
CA GLY A 80 4.15 9.75 -9.29
C GLY A 80 5.56 10.38 -9.18
N LEU A 81 5.66 11.70 -9.34
CA LEU A 81 6.92 12.44 -9.10
C LEU A 81 7.37 12.35 -7.63
N ALA A 82 6.44 12.43 -6.67
CA ALA A 82 6.78 12.35 -5.25
C ALA A 82 7.37 10.97 -4.89
N LEU A 83 6.83 9.88 -5.45
CA LEU A 83 7.41 8.54 -5.32
C LEU A 83 8.81 8.46 -5.93
N HIS A 84 9.00 9.01 -7.14
CA HIS A 84 10.33 9.08 -7.77
C HIS A 84 11.36 9.80 -6.89
N ILE A 85 10.98 10.95 -6.30
CA ILE A 85 11.83 11.75 -5.41
C ILE A 85 12.17 10.97 -4.13
N VAL A 86 11.22 10.25 -3.54
CA VAL A 86 11.45 9.44 -2.32
C VAL A 86 12.36 8.24 -2.59
N GLN A 87 12.15 7.52 -3.71
CA GLN A 87 13.03 6.42 -4.12
C GLN A 87 14.44 6.93 -4.41
N ASN A 88 14.56 7.96 -5.25
CA ASN A 88 15.82 8.51 -5.72
C ASN A 88 16.40 9.60 -4.81
N ALA A 89 15.95 9.70 -3.55
CA ALA A 89 16.41 10.70 -2.59
C ALA A 89 17.94 10.68 -2.40
N GLU A 90 18.60 9.53 -2.60
CA GLU A 90 20.06 9.42 -2.52
C GLU A 90 20.81 9.80 -3.81
N ALA A 91 20.14 9.82 -4.98
CA ALA A 91 20.70 10.30 -6.25
C ALA A 91 20.42 11.79 -6.46
N LEU A 92 19.17 12.21 -6.23
CA LEU A 92 18.71 13.61 -6.19
C LEU A 92 19.18 14.33 -4.91
N ARG A 93 20.04 13.69 -4.10
CA ARG A 93 20.45 14.09 -2.74
C ARG A 93 21.14 15.44 -2.61
N PHE A 94 21.79 15.87 -3.68
CA PHE A 94 22.47 17.16 -3.76
C PHE A 94 21.54 18.27 -4.28
N ASP A 95 20.37 17.90 -4.84
CA ASP A 95 19.30 18.81 -5.23
C ASP A 95 18.15 18.85 -4.18
N LEU A 96 17.92 17.77 -3.41
CA LEU A 96 16.69 17.52 -2.62
C LEU A 96 16.84 16.79 -1.23
N VAL A 97 18.05 16.58 -0.69
CA VAL A 97 18.36 15.93 0.64
C VAL A 97 18.03 14.41 0.83
N ARG A 98 18.03 13.81 2.05
CA ARG A 98 18.80 12.55 2.37
C ARG A 98 18.05 11.39 3.17
N HIS A 99 18.24 10.08 2.82
CA HIS A 99 17.91 8.72 3.45
C HIS A 99 16.46 8.03 3.49
N GLN A 100 16.30 6.65 3.65
CA GLN A 100 15.13 5.71 3.33
C GLN A 100 14.77 4.59 4.44
N GLY A 101 13.88 3.53 4.45
CA GLY A 101 12.80 2.81 3.63
C GLY A 101 12.27 1.44 4.29
N LYS A 102 11.02 0.85 4.07
CA LYS A 102 10.26 -0.10 5.03
C LYS A 102 9.07 -1.05 4.52
N LYS A 103 8.65 -2.25 5.10
CA LYS A 103 7.37 -3.09 4.77
C LYS A 103 6.94 -4.31 5.70
N GLN A 104 5.69 -4.92 5.77
CA GLN A 104 5.07 -6.03 4.89
C GLN A 104 3.60 -6.61 5.18
N LEU A 105 2.59 -6.33 4.29
CA LEU A 105 1.21 -6.93 3.89
C LEU A 105 0.30 -7.86 4.80
N VAL A 106 -0.93 -8.40 4.51
CA VAL A 106 -1.92 -8.62 3.34
C VAL A 106 -3.43 -8.71 3.89
N VAL A 107 -4.63 -9.09 3.33
CA VAL A 107 -5.36 -9.62 2.08
C VAL A 107 -6.90 -9.21 2.09
N PRO A 108 -7.73 -9.21 0.98
CA PRO A 108 -9.20 -8.90 0.97
C PRO A 108 -10.18 -9.76 0.07
N ARG A 109 -11.47 -9.36 -0.10
CA ARG A 109 -12.47 -9.81 -1.14
C ARG A 109 -13.63 -8.80 -1.38
N THR A 110 -14.40 -8.93 -2.46
CA THR A 110 -15.60 -8.12 -2.85
C THR A 110 -16.73 -9.01 -3.43
N ASP A 111 -18.00 -8.58 -3.33
CA ASP A 111 -19.17 -9.48 -3.42
C ASP A 111 -19.92 -9.50 -4.76
N TRP A 112 -20.45 -10.68 -5.08
CA TRP A 112 -21.45 -10.97 -6.12
C TRP A 112 -22.55 -11.82 -5.49
N ASP A 113 -23.80 -11.34 -5.41
CA ASP A 113 -24.87 -12.09 -4.72
C ASP A 113 -25.58 -13.10 -5.64
N PHE A 114 -24.86 -14.18 -5.96
CA PHE A 114 -25.43 -15.37 -6.60
C PHE A 114 -26.47 -16.13 -5.72
N SER A 115 -26.82 -15.64 -4.52
CA SER A 115 -27.84 -16.22 -3.65
C SER A 115 -29.22 -15.55 -3.74
N SER A 116 -29.33 -14.38 -4.39
CA SER A 116 -30.63 -13.77 -4.74
C SER A 116 -31.37 -14.64 -5.77
N ALA A 117 -32.63 -14.97 -5.47
CA ALA A 117 -33.50 -15.67 -6.41
C ALA A 117 -33.95 -14.74 -7.55
N GLU A 118 -34.14 -13.45 -7.26
CA GLU A 118 -34.57 -12.40 -8.18
C GLU A 118 -33.56 -12.23 -9.32
N PHE A 119 -32.26 -12.16 -9.00
CA PHE A 119 -31.18 -12.10 -9.99
C PHE A 119 -31.23 -13.27 -10.98
N TRP A 120 -31.38 -14.50 -10.49
CA TRP A 120 -31.48 -15.68 -11.36
C TRP A 120 -32.79 -15.74 -12.16
N ASN A 121 -33.91 -15.25 -11.61
CA ASN A 121 -35.18 -15.16 -12.33
C ASN A 121 -35.08 -14.22 -13.54
N GLU A 122 -34.37 -13.09 -13.40
CA GLU A 122 -34.15 -12.12 -14.49
C GLU A 122 -33.21 -12.70 -15.55
N VAL A 123 -32.05 -13.25 -15.15
CA VAL A 123 -31.08 -13.89 -16.06
C VAL A 123 -31.70 -15.01 -16.91
N VAL A 124 -32.52 -15.88 -16.32
CA VAL A 124 -33.21 -16.95 -17.06
C VAL A 124 -34.31 -16.39 -17.96
N GLY A 125 -34.98 -15.31 -17.53
CA GLY A 125 -35.99 -14.60 -18.32
C GLY A 125 -35.42 -14.05 -19.63
N ASP A 126 -34.23 -13.44 -19.57
CA ASP A 126 -33.56 -12.86 -20.75
C ASP A 126 -33.10 -13.94 -21.74
N PHE A 127 -32.46 -15.03 -21.28
CA PHE A 127 -32.11 -16.15 -22.16
C PHE A 127 -33.35 -16.77 -22.83
N SER A 128 -34.47 -16.91 -22.10
CA SER A 128 -35.74 -17.36 -22.68
C SER A 128 -36.28 -16.40 -23.74
N ALA A 129 -36.17 -15.08 -23.53
CA ALA A 129 -36.64 -14.08 -24.47
C ALA A 129 -35.83 -14.07 -25.78
N LEU A 130 -34.55 -14.43 -25.72
CA LEU A 130 -33.71 -14.67 -26.90
C LEU A 130 -34.13 -15.96 -27.64
N LEU A 131 -34.28 -17.08 -26.93
CA LEU A 131 -34.73 -18.35 -27.53
C LEU A 131 -36.12 -18.25 -28.19
N ARG A 132 -37.00 -17.36 -27.71
CA ARG A 132 -38.30 -17.07 -28.34
C ARG A 132 -38.18 -16.44 -29.74
N GLN A 133 -37.10 -15.70 -29.99
CA GLN A 133 -36.86 -15.06 -31.29
C GLN A 133 -36.36 -16.08 -32.32
N GLU A 134 -35.49 -17.01 -31.91
CA GLU A 134 -34.98 -18.10 -32.74
C GLU A 134 -36.04 -19.17 -33.03
N SER A 135 -36.89 -19.53 -32.06
CA SER A 135 -38.00 -20.46 -32.29
C SER A 135 -39.18 -20.22 -31.36
N THR A 136 -40.05 -19.28 -31.73
CA THR A 136 -41.27 -18.96 -30.98
C THR A 136 -42.18 -20.18 -30.79
N ALA A 137 -42.23 -21.09 -31.78
CA ALA A 137 -43.05 -22.31 -31.72
C ALA A 137 -42.53 -23.36 -30.73
N VAL A 138 -41.22 -23.40 -30.45
CA VAL A 138 -40.63 -24.27 -29.42
C VAL A 138 -40.73 -23.61 -28.04
N HIS A 139 -40.42 -22.31 -27.96
CA HIS A 139 -40.57 -21.53 -26.72
C HIS A 139 -42.01 -21.59 -26.18
N ASP A 140 -43.01 -21.28 -27.02
CA ASP A 140 -44.42 -21.21 -26.60
C ASP A 140 -45.05 -22.59 -26.36
N LEU A 141 -44.36 -23.68 -26.72
CA LEU A 141 -44.72 -25.05 -26.37
C LEU A 141 -44.13 -25.47 -25.00
N MET A 142 -43.01 -24.86 -24.58
CA MET A 142 -42.22 -25.30 -23.43
C MET A 142 -42.34 -24.40 -22.20
N VAL A 143 -42.53 -23.09 -22.38
CA VAL A 143 -42.63 -22.12 -21.28
C VAL A 143 -44.04 -22.07 -20.72
N CYS A 144 -44.19 -22.20 -19.39
CA CYS A 144 -45.48 -22.30 -18.74
C CYS A 144 -46.26 -20.96 -18.73
N ASP A 145 -47.51 -21.02 -19.19
CA ASP A 145 -48.49 -19.92 -19.17
C ASP A 145 -49.79 -20.28 -18.41
N PHE A 146 -49.92 -21.52 -17.93
CA PHE A 146 -51.11 -22.03 -17.24
C PHE A 146 -51.54 -21.16 -16.05
N SER A 147 -52.82 -21.23 -15.69
CA SER A 147 -53.44 -20.45 -14.60
C SER A 147 -52.86 -20.68 -13.19
N THR A 148 -52.00 -21.69 -13.01
CA THR A 148 -51.26 -21.99 -11.77
C THR A 148 -49.80 -21.51 -11.80
N THR A 149 -49.33 -20.88 -12.87
CA THR A 149 -47.90 -20.62 -13.10
C THR A 149 -47.44 -19.30 -12.48
N GLY A 150 -46.81 -19.37 -11.30
CA GLY A 150 -46.13 -18.25 -10.66
C GLY A 150 -44.77 -17.95 -11.29
N THR A 151 -43.92 -17.22 -10.56
CA THR A 151 -42.56 -16.88 -11.01
C THR A 151 -41.67 -18.14 -11.09
N VAL A 152 -41.75 -19.01 -10.08
CA VAL A 152 -40.89 -20.19 -9.96
C VAL A 152 -41.19 -21.20 -11.07
N GLU A 153 -42.47 -21.54 -11.29
CA GLU A 153 -42.87 -22.51 -12.31
C GLU A 153 -42.50 -22.02 -13.73
N ARG A 154 -42.52 -20.71 -13.95
CA ARG A 154 -42.09 -20.09 -15.21
C ARG A 154 -40.59 -20.20 -15.40
N VAL A 155 -39.79 -19.75 -14.44
CA VAL A 155 -38.33 -19.81 -14.50
C VAL A 155 -37.84 -21.26 -14.64
N VAL A 156 -38.46 -22.22 -13.94
CA VAL A 156 -38.18 -23.66 -14.13
C VAL A 156 -38.46 -24.11 -15.57
N SER A 157 -39.60 -23.74 -16.15
CA SER A 157 -39.92 -24.09 -17.55
C SER A 157 -38.96 -23.45 -18.58
N GLN A 158 -38.42 -22.27 -18.26
CA GLN A 158 -37.45 -21.56 -19.07
C GLN A 158 -36.05 -22.22 -19.00
N VAL A 159 -35.62 -22.68 -17.82
CA VAL A 159 -34.41 -23.52 -17.69
C VAL A 159 -34.55 -24.84 -18.46
N VAL A 160 -35.74 -25.45 -18.46
CA VAL A 160 -36.01 -26.68 -19.25
C VAL A 160 -35.96 -26.41 -20.76
N LEU A 161 -36.42 -25.25 -21.23
CA LEU A 161 -36.22 -24.81 -22.62
C LEU A 161 -34.73 -24.63 -22.95
N MET A 162 -33.95 -24.05 -22.03
CA MET A 162 -32.51 -23.86 -22.22
C MET A 162 -31.76 -25.20 -22.29
N ASP A 163 -32.00 -26.14 -21.36
CA ASP A 163 -31.37 -27.47 -21.37
C ASP A 163 -31.78 -28.31 -22.59
N ALA A 164 -33.00 -28.16 -23.11
CA ALA A 164 -33.40 -28.83 -24.35
C ALA A 164 -32.70 -28.29 -25.62
N LEU A 165 -32.16 -27.06 -25.57
CA LEU A 165 -31.53 -26.37 -26.71
C LEU A 165 -30.01 -26.18 -26.56
N ARG A 166 -29.41 -26.62 -25.44
CA ARG A 166 -27.98 -26.57 -25.09
C ARG A 166 -26.99 -27.07 -26.15
N GLU A 167 -27.38 -28.02 -27.00
CA GLU A 167 -26.51 -28.58 -28.04
C GLU A 167 -26.51 -27.70 -29.32
N TYR A 168 -27.25 -26.58 -29.30
CA TYR A 168 -27.37 -25.61 -30.40
C TYR A 168 -26.98 -24.18 -29.98
N PHE A 169 -26.95 -23.86 -28.68
CA PHE A 169 -26.64 -22.52 -28.16
C PHE A 169 -25.78 -22.58 -26.88
N ASP A 170 -24.68 -21.84 -26.86
CA ASP A 170 -23.88 -21.60 -25.65
C ASP A 170 -24.47 -20.46 -24.81
N TYR A 171 -24.93 -20.76 -23.59
CA TYR A 171 -25.52 -19.77 -22.68
C TYR A 171 -24.44 -18.99 -21.91
N VAL A 172 -23.82 -18.03 -22.58
CA VAL A 172 -22.76 -17.19 -22.01
C VAL A 172 -23.33 -15.88 -21.44
N LEU A 173 -23.09 -15.63 -20.15
CA LEU A 173 -23.30 -14.32 -19.53
C LEU A 173 -22.17 -13.37 -19.95
N ALA A 174 -22.38 -12.65 -21.05
CA ALA A 174 -21.44 -11.64 -21.55
C ALA A 174 -21.78 -10.25 -21.00
N CYS A 175 -20.99 -9.76 -20.04
CA CYS A 175 -21.03 -8.36 -19.63
C CYS A 175 -20.55 -7.48 -20.80
N ILE A 176 -21.48 -6.76 -21.43
CA ILE A 176 -21.13 -5.58 -22.23
C ILE A 176 -20.57 -4.55 -21.24
N CYS A 177 -19.41 -3.97 -21.56
CA CYS A 177 -18.74 -2.95 -20.77
C CYS A 177 -18.28 -1.79 -21.67
N GLY A 178 -18.16 -0.58 -21.12
CA GLY A 178 -17.76 0.64 -21.83
C GLY A 178 -18.10 1.92 -21.07
N ILE A 179 -17.43 3.04 -21.36
CA ILE A 179 -17.75 4.34 -20.74
C ILE A 179 -18.66 5.13 -21.69
N PRO A 180 -19.95 5.42 -21.37
CA PRO A 180 -20.85 6.07 -22.31
C PRO A 180 -20.40 7.48 -22.70
N THR A 181 -20.04 8.31 -21.72
CA THR A 181 -19.54 9.68 -21.95
C THR A 181 -18.45 10.06 -20.95
N ILE A 182 -17.54 10.94 -21.39
CA ILE A 182 -16.53 11.57 -20.54
C ILE A 182 -16.76 13.09 -20.53
N THR A 183 -16.73 13.67 -19.34
CA THR A 183 -16.76 15.12 -19.11
C THR A 183 -15.41 15.60 -18.61
N LEU A 184 -14.77 16.48 -19.38
CA LEU A 184 -13.60 17.23 -18.97
C LEU A 184 -14.01 18.58 -18.35
N GLU A 185 -13.65 18.77 -17.08
CA GLU A 185 -13.68 20.06 -16.37
C GLU A 185 -12.49 20.95 -16.79
N GLY A 186 -12.47 22.19 -16.31
CA GLY A 186 -11.41 23.16 -16.63
C GLY A 186 -11.49 23.72 -18.07
N THR A 187 -10.56 24.63 -18.39
CA THR A 187 -10.44 25.25 -19.72
C THR A 187 -9.32 24.58 -20.55
N PRO A 188 -9.30 24.75 -21.89
CA PRO A 188 -8.18 24.28 -22.71
C PRO A 188 -6.81 24.86 -22.31
N ALA A 189 -6.78 26.03 -21.65
CA ALA A 189 -5.55 26.61 -21.12
C ALA A 189 -5.02 25.83 -19.90
N ASP A 190 -5.92 25.31 -19.05
CA ASP A 190 -5.53 24.50 -17.88
C ASP A 190 -4.96 23.14 -18.32
N TRP A 191 -5.58 22.50 -19.31
CA TRP A 191 -5.05 21.27 -19.93
C TRP A 191 -3.71 21.50 -20.64
N SER A 192 -3.54 22.65 -21.32
CA SER A 192 -2.26 23.03 -21.93
C SER A 192 -1.17 23.24 -20.87
N ARG A 193 -1.51 23.90 -19.75
CA ARG A 193 -0.60 24.11 -18.62
C ARG A 193 -0.27 22.81 -17.88
N LEU A 194 -1.18 21.84 -17.83
CA LEU A 194 -0.91 20.48 -17.33
C LEU A 194 0.15 19.80 -18.22
N ARG A 195 -0.03 19.84 -19.54
CA ARG A 195 0.91 19.31 -20.53
C ARG A 195 2.30 19.94 -20.40
N GLU A 196 2.38 21.26 -20.23
CA GLU A 196 3.64 21.98 -19.95
C GLU A 196 4.31 21.53 -18.65
N LYS A 197 3.55 21.33 -17.57
CA LYS A 197 4.07 20.87 -16.27
C LYS A 197 4.57 19.42 -16.37
N ALA A 198 3.87 18.54 -17.08
CA ALA A 198 4.31 17.16 -17.34
C ALA A 198 5.63 17.13 -18.13
N GLY A 199 5.79 18.00 -19.12
CA GLY A 199 7.04 18.16 -19.88
C GLY A 199 8.24 18.65 -19.06
N GLN A 200 8.04 19.16 -17.84
CA GLN A 200 9.14 19.56 -16.95
C GLN A 200 9.69 18.40 -16.09
N LEU A 201 9.04 17.23 -16.07
CA LEU A 201 9.43 16.09 -15.25
C LEU A 201 10.77 15.47 -15.70
N SER A 202 11.13 15.59 -16.99
CA SER A 202 12.45 15.24 -17.54
C SER A 202 13.62 15.80 -16.72
N ARG A 203 13.46 16.98 -16.11
CA ARG A 203 14.49 17.61 -15.25
C ARG A 203 14.88 16.78 -14.02
N TYR A 204 14.07 15.79 -13.66
CA TYR A 204 14.31 14.86 -12.55
C TYR A 204 14.69 13.44 -13.03
N GLY A 205 15.01 13.27 -14.32
CA GLY A 205 15.38 11.96 -14.90
C GLY A 205 14.17 11.06 -15.26
N LEU A 206 13.00 11.67 -15.51
CA LEU A 206 11.75 10.97 -15.82
C LEU A 206 11.41 10.95 -17.32
N ASP A 207 12.37 11.15 -18.22
CA ASP A 207 12.16 11.16 -19.68
C ASP A 207 11.47 9.89 -20.20
N TRP A 208 11.83 8.73 -19.63
CA TRP A 208 11.22 7.43 -19.90
C TRP A 208 9.71 7.39 -19.62
N TRP A 209 9.21 8.24 -18.72
CA TRP A 209 7.79 8.41 -18.41
C TRP A 209 7.16 9.57 -19.19
N VAL A 210 7.88 10.69 -19.34
CA VAL A 210 7.44 11.90 -20.05
C VAL A 210 7.06 11.60 -21.51
N GLN A 211 7.82 10.72 -22.19
CA GLN A 211 7.52 10.27 -23.55
C GLN A 211 6.14 9.59 -23.69
N HIS A 212 5.59 9.02 -22.60
CA HIS A 212 4.26 8.41 -22.56
C HIS A 212 3.19 9.36 -22.00
N LEU A 213 3.55 10.25 -21.06
CA LEU A 213 2.64 11.27 -20.54
C LEU A 213 2.25 12.31 -21.59
N LEU A 214 3.20 12.80 -22.39
CA LEU A 214 2.95 13.91 -23.31
C LEU A 214 1.86 13.60 -24.36
N PRO A 215 1.86 12.44 -25.06
CA PRO A 215 0.77 12.06 -25.96
C PRO A 215 -0.60 11.97 -25.28
N ILE A 216 -0.66 11.51 -24.03
CA ILE A 216 -1.90 11.46 -23.24
C ILE A 216 -2.36 12.90 -22.94
N CYS A 217 -1.45 13.77 -22.50
CA CYS A 217 -1.74 15.19 -22.25
C CYS A 217 -2.19 15.94 -23.51
N ASP A 218 -1.61 15.62 -24.68
CA ASP A 218 -2.03 16.17 -25.97
C ASP A 218 -3.47 15.74 -26.34
N GLN A 219 -3.89 14.53 -25.99
CA GLN A 219 -5.28 14.09 -26.17
C GLN A 219 -6.26 14.78 -25.21
N PHE A 220 -5.87 15.04 -23.95
CA PHE A 220 -6.65 15.90 -23.06
C PHE A 220 -6.81 17.32 -23.62
N VAL A 221 -5.73 17.92 -24.16
CA VAL A 221 -5.78 19.24 -24.82
C VAL A 221 -6.73 19.21 -26.02
N ARG A 222 -6.58 18.26 -26.96
CA ARG A 222 -7.46 18.09 -28.13
C ARG A 222 -8.93 17.93 -27.72
N ALA A 223 -9.22 17.07 -26.75
CA ALA A 223 -10.58 16.80 -26.29
C ALA A 223 -11.21 18.02 -25.60
N SER A 224 -10.45 18.77 -24.80
CA SER A 224 -10.93 20.01 -24.17
C SER A 224 -11.33 21.09 -25.18
N GLN A 225 -10.71 21.09 -26.37
CA GLN A 225 -11.00 21.97 -27.50
C GLN A 225 -12.17 21.48 -28.38
N GLY A 226 -12.84 20.38 -28.01
CA GLY A 226 -13.93 19.77 -28.76
C GLY A 226 -13.51 18.66 -29.74
N ASN A 227 -12.21 18.46 -29.97
CA ASN A 227 -11.66 17.55 -30.98
C ASN A 227 -11.26 16.19 -30.36
N ALA A 228 -12.17 15.58 -29.60
CA ALA A 228 -11.93 14.34 -28.86
C ALA A 228 -11.74 13.12 -29.78
N ASP A 229 -10.68 12.35 -29.53
CA ASP A 229 -10.27 11.20 -30.32
C ASP A 229 -10.93 9.91 -29.80
N ARG A 230 -12.11 9.56 -30.34
CA ARG A 230 -12.95 8.46 -29.79
C ARG A 230 -12.21 7.12 -29.66
N ALA A 231 -11.28 6.82 -30.56
CA ALA A 231 -10.48 5.60 -30.50
C ALA A 231 -9.52 5.62 -29.29
N PHE A 232 -8.79 6.72 -29.09
CA PHE A 232 -7.96 6.90 -27.90
C PHE A 232 -8.78 6.86 -26.60
N TRP A 233 -9.96 7.47 -26.56
CA TRP A 233 -10.76 7.50 -25.33
C TRP A 233 -11.38 6.15 -24.95
N LYS A 234 -11.69 5.27 -25.92
CA LYS A 234 -12.05 3.87 -25.66
C LYS A 234 -10.90 3.09 -25.01
N ASP A 235 -9.66 3.40 -25.41
CA ASP A 235 -8.44 2.75 -24.91
C ASP A 235 -8.05 3.14 -23.47
N ILE A 236 -8.88 3.92 -22.76
CA ILE A 236 -8.63 4.36 -21.38
C ILE A 236 -8.51 3.20 -20.39
N TYR A 237 -9.35 2.18 -20.53
CA TYR A 237 -9.44 1.03 -19.63
C TYR A 237 -9.65 -0.26 -20.41
N LYS A 238 -8.93 -1.30 -20.02
CA LYS A 238 -8.90 -2.62 -20.68
C LYS A 238 -8.62 -3.68 -19.62
N PRO A 239 -9.64 -4.40 -19.11
CA PRO A 239 -9.47 -5.46 -18.13
C PRO A 239 -9.27 -6.84 -18.80
N ARG A 240 -8.68 -7.78 -18.05
CA ARG A 240 -8.59 -9.20 -18.37
C ARG A 240 -8.52 -10.00 -17.07
N GLU A 241 -9.38 -11.00 -16.92
CA GLU A 241 -9.30 -11.97 -15.83
C GLU A 241 -8.06 -12.86 -16.01
N ILE A 242 -7.30 -13.11 -14.95
CA ILE A 242 -6.23 -14.13 -14.91
C ILE A 242 -6.29 -14.94 -13.61
N TYR A 243 -5.58 -16.08 -13.58
CA TYR A 243 -5.48 -16.89 -12.37
C TYR A 243 -4.70 -16.13 -11.28
N GLY A 244 -5.43 -15.55 -10.32
CA GLY A 244 -4.89 -14.72 -9.25
C GLY A 244 -5.54 -13.34 -9.11
N GLY A 245 -6.41 -12.95 -10.05
CA GLY A 245 -7.18 -11.70 -10.00
C GLY A 245 -7.22 -10.99 -11.36
N ASP A 246 -7.78 -9.77 -11.39
CA ASP A 246 -7.92 -9.01 -12.63
C ASP A 246 -6.68 -8.17 -12.91
N VAL A 247 -6.30 -8.13 -14.20
CA VAL A 247 -5.23 -7.26 -14.69
C VAL A 247 -5.74 -6.28 -15.74
N ILE A 248 -5.06 -5.14 -15.84
CA ILE A 248 -5.43 -4.01 -16.70
C ILE A 248 -4.24 -3.47 -17.50
N ASN A 249 -4.48 -2.97 -18.72
CA ASN A 249 -3.44 -2.33 -19.53
C ASN A 249 -3.87 -1.04 -20.29
N GLY A 250 -5.10 -0.54 -20.07
CA GLY A 250 -5.60 0.70 -20.69
C GLY A 250 -4.72 1.92 -20.35
N TRP A 251 -4.72 2.97 -21.19
CA TRP A 251 -3.72 4.03 -21.10
C TRP A 251 -3.73 4.80 -19.77
N ILE A 252 -4.81 4.76 -19.00
CA ILE A 252 -4.87 5.35 -17.66
C ILE A 252 -3.76 4.80 -16.73
N CYS A 253 -3.32 3.56 -16.95
CA CYS A 253 -2.22 2.92 -16.22
C CYS A 253 -0.90 3.70 -16.37
N LYS A 254 -0.71 4.38 -17.50
CA LYS A 254 0.50 5.18 -17.81
C LYS A 254 0.58 6.50 -17.03
N LEU A 255 -0.46 6.88 -16.29
CA LEU A 255 -0.41 7.96 -15.29
C LEU A 255 0.30 7.54 -13.99
N PHE A 256 0.55 6.25 -13.79
CA PHE A 256 1.19 5.70 -12.58
C PHE A 256 2.60 5.20 -12.92
N PRO A 257 3.67 5.93 -12.54
CA PRO A 257 5.04 5.56 -12.91
C PRO A 257 5.55 4.32 -12.17
N PHE A 258 5.01 4.08 -10.95
CA PHE A 258 5.40 2.96 -10.10
C PHE A 258 4.19 2.23 -9.54
N ILE A 259 4.39 0.93 -9.30
CA ILE A 259 3.43 0.02 -8.67
C ILE A 259 4.01 -0.58 -7.38
N ARG A 260 3.15 -1.20 -6.61
CA ARG A 260 3.41 -1.74 -5.28
C ARG A 260 4.31 -2.96 -5.36
N ASN A 261 5.43 -2.91 -4.66
CA ASN A 261 6.37 -4.01 -4.65
C ASN A 261 5.85 -5.18 -3.79
N GLY A 262 5.78 -6.38 -4.37
CA GLY A 262 5.37 -7.61 -3.68
C GLY A 262 6.20 -7.94 -2.44
N VAL A 263 7.45 -7.47 -2.38
CA VAL A 263 8.41 -7.70 -1.27
C VAL A 263 8.68 -6.44 -0.43
N THR A 264 8.80 -5.24 -1.01
CA THR A 264 9.10 -3.97 -0.27
C THR A 264 7.92 -3.00 -0.08
N GLY A 265 6.79 -3.17 -0.78
CA GLY A 265 5.45 -2.57 -0.55
C GLY A 265 5.32 -1.06 -0.46
N GLN A 266 6.45 -0.36 -0.54
CA GLN A 266 6.56 0.90 -1.22
C GLN A 266 6.08 0.73 -2.67
N TYR A 267 5.76 1.85 -3.30
CA TYR A 267 5.49 1.91 -4.73
C TYR A 267 6.83 2.25 -5.41
N ASP A 268 7.71 1.25 -5.50
CA ASP A 268 9.10 1.36 -5.97
C ASP A 268 9.45 0.46 -7.18
N ILE A 269 8.50 -0.36 -7.65
CA ILE A 269 8.64 -1.10 -8.92
C ILE A 269 8.17 -0.18 -10.06
N GLN A 270 9.04 0.09 -11.04
CA GLN A 270 8.64 0.77 -12.27
C GLN A 270 7.51 -0.02 -12.95
N ASN A 271 6.45 0.69 -13.35
CA ASN A 271 5.25 0.06 -13.90
C ASN A 271 5.59 -0.65 -15.24
N PRO A 272 5.33 -1.96 -15.39
CA PRO A 272 5.74 -2.72 -16.59
C PRO A 272 5.04 -2.26 -17.88
N VAL A 273 3.97 -1.46 -17.80
CA VAL A 273 3.26 -0.86 -18.94
C VAL A 273 4.13 0.06 -19.84
N PHE A 274 5.37 0.35 -19.41
CA PHE A 274 6.38 1.10 -20.17
C PHE A 274 7.48 0.22 -20.80
N GLU A 275 7.65 -1.03 -20.34
CA GLU A 275 8.66 -1.97 -20.85
C GLU A 275 8.09 -2.93 -21.91
N SER A 276 6.75 -3.03 -21.99
CA SER A 276 6.03 -3.90 -22.92
C SER A 276 5.86 -3.31 -24.32
N ASP A 277 6.20 -4.07 -25.35
CA ASP A 277 5.67 -3.84 -26.70
C ASP A 277 4.14 -4.13 -26.69
N PRO A 278 3.27 -3.19 -27.08
CA PRO A 278 1.83 -3.44 -27.18
C PRO A 278 1.43 -4.50 -28.24
N ASN A 279 2.40 -4.99 -29.02
CA ASN A 279 2.24 -6.08 -30.00
C ASN A 279 2.96 -7.38 -29.57
N ALA A 280 3.49 -7.46 -28.34
CA ALA A 280 4.11 -8.68 -27.82
C ALA A 280 3.13 -9.87 -27.86
N PRO A 281 3.57 -11.10 -28.16
CA PRO A 281 2.70 -12.27 -28.15
C PRO A 281 2.03 -12.47 -26.78
N GLU A 282 0.71 -12.66 -26.76
CA GLU A 282 -0.06 -12.78 -25.51
C GLU A 282 0.33 -14.00 -24.65
N ASP A 283 1.03 -14.97 -25.25
CA ASP A 283 1.46 -16.22 -24.64
C ASP A 283 2.78 -16.09 -23.84
N GLU A 284 3.51 -14.98 -23.95
CA GLU A 284 4.75 -14.79 -23.18
C GLU A 284 4.45 -14.46 -21.71
N GLY A 285 4.83 -15.38 -20.81
CA GLY A 285 4.60 -15.24 -19.36
C GLY A 285 5.33 -14.03 -18.77
N GLY A 286 4.56 -12.97 -18.47
CA GLY A 286 5.08 -11.74 -17.86
C GLY A 286 5.51 -11.93 -16.40
N ARG A 287 6.30 -10.97 -15.92
CA ARG A 287 7.03 -10.99 -14.62
C ARG A 287 6.15 -11.16 -13.37
N PHE A 288 4.83 -11.05 -13.50
CA PHE A 288 3.84 -11.14 -12.43
C PHE A 288 2.66 -12.09 -12.74
N GLY A 289 2.78 -12.98 -13.72
CA GLY A 289 1.78 -14.04 -14.00
C GLY A 289 0.66 -13.67 -14.98
N GLY A 290 0.59 -12.43 -15.44
CA GLY A 290 -0.18 -12.01 -16.62
C GLY A 290 0.73 -11.76 -17.84
N PRO A 291 0.18 -11.37 -19.01
CA PRO A 291 0.99 -11.01 -20.17
C PRO A 291 1.85 -9.76 -19.93
N PRO A 292 2.89 -9.48 -20.75
CA PRO A 292 3.82 -8.38 -20.49
C PRO A 292 3.10 -7.02 -20.53
N GLY A 293 3.37 -6.15 -19.55
CA GLY A 293 2.81 -4.80 -19.48
C GLY A 293 1.47 -4.63 -18.77
N TRP A 294 0.81 -5.73 -18.40
CA TRP A 294 -0.42 -5.71 -17.62
C TRP A 294 -0.13 -5.59 -16.12
N ILE A 295 -1.00 -4.92 -15.35
CA ILE A 295 -0.87 -4.71 -13.89
C ILE A 295 -2.17 -5.04 -13.15
N GLN A 296 -2.08 -5.45 -11.88
CA GLN A 296 -3.26 -5.56 -11.00
C GLN A 296 -3.59 -4.20 -10.38
N SER A 297 -4.87 -3.87 -10.22
CA SER A 297 -5.33 -2.53 -9.81
C SER A 297 -5.02 -2.19 -8.34
N ASP A 298 -4.86 -3.20 -7.47
CA ASP A 298 -4.46 -3.06 -6.06
C ASP A 298 -2.98 -2.71 -5.87
N THR A 299 -2.15 -2.93 -6.90
CA THR A 299 -0.75 -2.51 -6.92
C THR A 299 -0.58 -1.01 -7.13
N LEU A 300 -1.65 -0.24 -7.36
CA LEU A 300 -1.56 1.20 -7.53
C LEU A 300 -1.38 1.96 -6.20
N PRO A 301 -0.73 3.13 -6.21
CA PRO A 301 -0.68 4.02 -5.05
C PRO A 301 -2.07 4.30 -4.45
N THR A 302 -2.18 4.51 -3.14
CA THR A 302 -3.47 4.71 -2.43
C THR A 302 -4.23 5.99 -2.80
N GLY A 303 -3.62 6.85 -3.64
CA GLY A 303 -4.07 8.19 -3.97
C GLY A 303 -3.88 9.21 -2.85
N LEU A 304 -3.29 8.83 -1.71
CA LEU A 304 -3.07 9.69 -0.55
C LEU A 304 -1.58 10.02 -0.33
N SER A 305 -1.33 11.22 0.19
CA SER A 305 -0.01 11.72 0.58
C SER A 305 -0.10 12.27 2.00
N ARG A 306 0.79 11.85 2.89
CA ARG A 306 0.76 12.13 4.35
C ARG A 306 1.96 12.99 4.75
N VAL A 307 1.72 14.02 5.55
CA VAL A 307 2.74 14.89 6.14
C VAL A 307 2.54 14.96 7.66
N PRO A 308 3.50 14.54 8.48
CA PRO A 308 3.41 14.67 9.93
C PRO A 308 3.57 16.14 10.37
N LEU A 309 2.87 16.51 11.44
CA LEU A 309 2.75 17.87 11.97
C LEU A 309 2.88 17.87 13.50
N ALA A 310 3.49 18.92 14.05
CA ALA A 310 3.51 19.17 15.49
C ALA A 310 2.66 20.40 15.83
N LEU A 311 1.46 20.18 16.39
CA LEU A 311 0.60 21.25 16.88
C LEU A 311 1.09 21.70 18.27
N VAL A 312 1.42 22.98 18.39
CA VAL A 312 1.89 23.59 19.64
C VAL A 312 0.78 24.46 20.23
N GLU A 313 0.18 23.98 21.33
CA GLU A 313 -0.82 24.69 22.11
C GLU A 313 -0.13 25.42 23.27
N HIS A 314 -0.37 26.72 23.40
CA HIS A 314 0.03 27.50 24.58
C HIS A 314 -1.18 27.63 25.51
N THR A 315 -1.12 26.98 26.68
CA THR A 315 -2.17 27.00 27.71
C THR A 315 -1.66 27.72 28.97
N PRO A 316 -2.53 28.11 29.91
CA PRO A 316 -2.11 28.73 31.17
C PRO A 316 -1.15 27.85 32.00
N GLU A 317 -1.20 26.53 31.82
CA GLU A 317 -0.37 25.55 32.51
C GLU A 317 0.98 25.29 31.79
N GLY A 318 1.15 25.76 30.53
CA GLY A 318 2.41 25.66 29.80
C GLY A 318 2.27 25.43 28.29
N ARG A 319 3.31 24.86 27.69
CA ARG A 319 3.36 24.51 26.25
C ARG A 319 3.01 23.04 26.07
N LYS A 320 1.80 22.73 25.60
CA LYS A 320 1.38 21.38 25.23
C LYS A 320 1.67 21.17 23.74
N THR A 321 2.25 20.02 23.38
CA THR A 321 2.51 19.68 21.98
C THR A 321 1.80 18.38 21.61
N ARG A 322 0.93 18.42 20.60
CA ARG A 322 0.29 17.24 20.00
C ARG A 322 0.98 16.90 18.69
N SER A 323 1.08 15.62 18.39
CA SER A 323 1.55 15.14 17.09
C SER A 323 0.33 14.73 16.25
N LEU A 324 0.26 15.24 15.02
CA LEU A 324 -0.83 15.07 14.08
C LEU A 324 -0.26 14.69 12.70
N ALA A 325 -1.09 14.29 11.77
CA ALA A 325 -0.72 14.32 10.35
C ALA A 325 -1.83 14.92 9.48
N LEU A 326 -1.40 15.58 8.42
CA LEU A 326 -2.22 16.04 7.31
C LEU A 326 -2.09 15.02 6.18
N THR A 327 -3.17 14.33 5.87
CA THR A 327 -3.26 13.36 4.77
C THR A 327 -4.17 13.93 3.68
N ALA A 328 -3.66 14.06 2.45
CA ALA A 328 -4.33 14.74 1.35
C ALA A 328 -4.18 13.99 0.02
N GLY A 329 -5.11 14.21 -0.91
CA GLY A 329 -5.18 13.51 -2.19
C GLY A 329 -6.59 12.98 -2.45
N PHE A 330 -6.69 11.83 -3.11
CA PHE A 330 -7.96 11.21 -3.47
C PHE A 330 -8.65 10.58 -2.26
N LEU A 331 -9.66 11.25 -1.72
CA LEU A 331 -10.41 10.76 -0.55
C LEU A 331 -11.41 9.66 -0.94
N GLY A 332 -11.96 9.69 -2.17
CA GLY A 332 -12.88 8.67 -2.67
C GLY A 332 -13.36 8.99 -4.09
N VAL A 333 -14.55 8.52 -4.45
CA VAL A 333 -15.27 8.83 -5.70
C VAL A 333 -16.66 9.33 -5.32
N SER A 334 -17.12 10.46 -5.86
CA SER A 334 -18.51 10.93 -5.72
C SER A 334 -19.36 10.51 -6.94
N GLN A 335 -20.68 10.59 -6.81
CA GLN A 335 -21.61 10.39 -7.91
C GLN A 335 -22.60 11.55 -8.06
N SER A 336 -22.90 11.92 -9.30
CA SER A 336 -23.96 12.88 -9.62
C SER A 336 -25.33 12.21 -9.55
N SER A 337 -26.18 12.63 -8.62
CA SER A 337 -27.56 12.13 -8.47
C SER A 337 -28.49 12.46 -9.64
N SER A 338 -28.09 13.32 -10.58
CA SER A 338 -28.87 13.70 -11.77
C SER A 338 -28.34 13.10 -13.09
N THR A 339 -27.11 12.59 -13.12
CA THR A 339 -26.48 12.06 -14.35
C THR A 339 -25.82 10.69 -14.16
N MET A 340 -25.81 10.15 -12.94
CA MET A 340 -25.06 8.98 -12.48
C MET A 340 -23.54 9.04 -12.73
N ALA A 341 -23.03 10.21 -13.13
CA ALA A 341 -21.63 10.42 -13.46
C ALA A 341 -20.73 10.26 -12.23
N LEU A 342 -19.65 9.50 -12.37
CA LEU A 342 -18.65 9.27 -11.34
C LEU A 342 -17.52 10.30 -11.44
N ARG A 343 -17.07 10.79 -10.29
CA ARG A 343 -16.02 11.80 -10.18
C ARG A 343 -15.05 11.46 -9.04
N PRO A 344 -13.75 11.22 -9.29
CA PRO A 344 -12.76 11.08 -8.23
C PRO A 344 -12.67 12.37 -7.40
N GLU A 345 -12.68 12.27 -6.08
CA GLU A 345 -12.69 13.44 -5.19
C GLU A 345 -11.36 13.68 -4.50
N LEU A 346 -10.82 14.87 -4.70
CA LEU A 346 -9.63 15.37 -4.00
C LEU A 346 -10.02 16.11 -2.73
N GLY A 347 -9.27 15.90 -1.66
CA GLY A 347 -9.40 16.69 -0.44
C GLY A 347 -8.26 16.45 0.53
N TRP A 348 -8.47 16.85 1.78
CA TRP A 348 -7.54 16.64 2.87
C TRP A 348 -8.25 16.30 4.17
N VAL A 349 -7.56 15.57 5.05
CA VAL A 349 -7.96 15.24 6.41
C VAL A 349 -6.80 15.45 7.37
N VAL A 350 -7.10 15.89 8.59
CA VAL A 350 -6.16 15.93 9.71
C VAL A 350 -6.57 14.84 10.70
N HIS A 351 -5.62 14.05 11.16
CA HIS A 351 -5.81 13.00 12.18
C HIS A 351 -4.67 13.02 13.19
N GLU A 352 -4.81 12.28 14.30
CA GLU A 352 -3.67 12.07 15.22
C GLU A 352 -2.61 11.16 14.57
N ASP A 353 -1.34 11.48 14.80
CA ASP A 353 -0.19 10.71 14.34
C ASP A 353 0.98 11.01 15.29
N LEU A 354 1.39 10.06 16.13
CA LEU A 354 2.49 10.31 17.06
C LEU A 354 3.83 10.47 16.34
N GLY A 355 4.06 9.69 15.28
CA GLY A 355 5.38 9.40 14.72
C GLY A 355 6.38 8.87 15.76
N LEU A 356 7.58 8.50 15.32
CA LEU A 356 8.63 8.04 16.23
C LEU A 356 8.96 9.05 17.35
N GLU A 357 8.97 10.35 17.05
CA GLU A 357 9.24 11.41 18.04
C GLU A 357 8.16 11.49 19.14
N GLY A 358 6.88 11.41 18.76
CA GLY A 358 5.78 11.41 19.71
C GLY A 358 5.74 10.14 20.54
N LEU A 359 6.12 8.99 19.96
CA LEU A 359 6.23 7.71 20.66
C LEU A 359 7.39 7.66 21.64
N LEU A 360 8.58 8.13 21.26
CA LEU A 360 9.74 8.23 22.16
C LEU A 360 9.47 9.19 23.32
N ARG A 361 8.77 10.32 23.06
CA ARG A 361 8.33 11.24 24.10
C ARG A 361 7.26 10.60 25.01
N ARG A 362 6.21 10.00 24.44
CA ARG A 362 5.15 9.30 25.20
C ARG A 362 5.74 8.19 26.08
N MET A 363 6.69 7.44 25.56
CA MET A 363 7.45 6.42 26.32
C MET A 363 8.17 7.02 27.54
N GLY A 364 8.80 8.19 27.41
CA GLY A 364 9.45 8.88 28.53
C GLY A 364 8.50 9.62 29.48
N GLU A 365 7.29 9.97 29.02
CA GLU A 365 6.22 10.55 29.84
C GLU A 365 5.46 9.46 30.65
N GLU A 366 5.27 8.25 30.07
CA GLU A 366 4.50 7.15 30.68
C GLU A 366 5.35 6.10 31.44
N HIS A 367 6.66 5.97 31.15
CA HIS A 367 7.48 4.88 31.67
C HIS A 367 8.91 5.30 32.12
N PRO A 368 9.54 4.53 33.02
CA PRO A 368 10.96 4.72 33.37
C PRO A 368 11.88 4.55 32.16
N VAL A 369 12.55 5.65 31.78
CA VAL A 369 13.61 5.69 30.76
C VAL A 369 14.95 6.05 31.42
N SER A 370 16.05 5.46 30.92
CA SER A 370 17.40 5.84 31.32
C SER A 370 17.86 7.05 30.50
N PRO A 371 18.61 8.01 31.06
CA PRO A 371 19.12 9.16 30.30
C PRO A 371 20.00 8.68 29.13
N PRO A 372 20.05 9.42 28.01
CA PRO A 372 20.88 9.05 26.87
C PRO A 372 22.37 9.12 27.22
N LEU A 373 23.19 8.35 26.49
CA LEU A 373 24.64 8.38 26.63
C LEU A 373 25.21 9.79 26.41
N PRO A 374 26.26 10.20 27.16
CA PRO A 374 27.02 11.41 26.84
C PRO A 374 27.48 11.41 25.38
N ARG A 375 27.47 12.58 24.72
CA ARG A 375 27.65 12.72 23.27
C ARG A 375 28.87 11.96 22.72
N GLU A 376 29.98 11.97 23.43
CA GLU A 376 31.22 11.28 23.04
C GLU A 376 31.07 9.75 23.14
N ALA A 377 30.49 9.25 24.23
CA ALA A 377 30.17 7.82 24.40
C ALA A 377 29.15 7.32 23.37
N PHE A 378 28.13 8.13 23.04
CA PHE A 378 27.18 7.82 21.97
C PHE A 378 27.84 7.74 20.59
N LEU A 379 28.75 8.68 20.28
CA LEU A 379 29.50 8.68 19.02
C LEU A 379 30.44 7.47 18.92
N ALA A 380 31.17 7.16 19.99
CA ALA A 380 32.06 6.00 20.05
C ALA A 380 31.31 4.65 19.98
N TRP A 381 30.16 4.53 20.65
CA TRP A 381 29.27 3.37 20.50
C TRP A 381 28.77 3.23 19.07
N ARG A 382 28.27 4.32 18.46
CA ARG A 382 27.80 4.33 17.07
C ARG A 382 28.89 3.90 16.07
N GLU A 383 30.14 4.31 16.31
CA GLU A 383 31.29 3.98 15.47
C GLU A 383 31.60 2.48 15.44
N GLN A 384 31.37 1.75 16.54
CA GLN A 384 31.54 0.29 16.64
C GLN A 384 30.60 -0.49 15.70
N TRP A 385 29.49 0.11 15.26
CA TRP A 385 28.54 -0.48 14.29
C TRP A 385 28.67 0.11 12.88
N SER A 386 29.66 0.98 12.63
CA SER A 386 29.65 1.85 11.43
C SER A 386 29.72 1.09 10.09
N ASP A 387 30.41 -0.04 10.02
CA ASP A 387 30.47 -0.90 8.82
C ASP A 387 29.22 -1.78 8.61
N SER A 388 28.40 -1.97 9.66
CA SER A 388 27.18 -2.80 9.63
C SER A 388 25.91 -1.95 9.46
N GLY A 389 25.95 -0.71 9.94
CA GLY A 389 24.87 0.29 9.78
C GLY A 389 23.77 0.19 10.83
N LEU A 390 23.70 1.16 11.75
CA LEU A 390 22.55 1.31 12.65
C LEU A 390 21.34 1.95 11.93
N PRO A 391 20.14 1.34 11.98
CA PRO A 391 18.92 1.97 11.48
C PRO A 391 18.66 3.34 12.12
N ALA A 392 18.12 4.28 11.34
CA ALA A 392 17.94 5.66 11.78
C ALA A 392 16.95 5.80 12.97
N ASP A 393 15.95 4.92 13.07
CA ASP A 393 15.01 4.87 14.19
C ASP A 393 15.66 4.32 15.47
N ILE A 394 16.51 3.29 15.35
CA ILE A 394 17.36 2.78 16.44
C ILE A 394 18.38 3.83 16.92
N LEU A 395 19.04 4.55 16.00
CA LEU A 395 19.90 5.68 16.34
C LEU A 395 19.13 6.76 17.09
N ARG A 396 17.89 7.03 16.68
CA ARG A 396 17.06 8.05 17.32
C ARG A 396 16.68 7.66 18.75
N LEU A 397 16.28 6.41 18.96
CA LEU A 397 16.04 5.82 20.29
C LEU A 397 17.24 6.03 21.23
N TYR A 398 18.44 5.57 20.85
CA TYR A 398 19.62 5.68 21.71
C TYR A 398 20.17 7.11 21.84
N SER A 399 19.83 8.02 20.92
CA SER A 399 20.07 9.47 21.11
C SER A 399 19.10 10.12 22.11
N THR A 400 18.02 9.42 22.49
CA THR A 400 16.95 9.92 23.38
C THR A 400 17.00 9.28 24.77
N CYS A 401 17.35 7.98 24.87
CA CYS A 401 17.47 7.25 26.13
C CYS A 401 18.42 6.05 26.02
N ASP A 402 19.19 5.74 27.08
CA ASP A 402 20.03 4.53 27.15
C ASP A 402 19.24 3.32 27.70
N GLY A 403 18.11 3.01 27.06
CA GLY A 403 17.19 1.94 27.47
C GLY A 403 15.99 2.41 28.32
N ALA A 404 15.03 1.51 28.52
CA ALA A 404 13.72 1.79 29.13
C ALA A 404 13.05 0.54 29.71
N SER A 405 12.15 0.71 30.68
CA SER A 405 11.42 -0.38 31.34
C SER A 405 9.91 -0.17 31.25
N LEU A 406 9.30 -0.61 30.15
CA LEU A 406 7.90 -0.34 29.83
C LEU A 406 6.99 -1.24 30.67
N PHE A 407 5.95 -0.66 31.27
CA PHE A 407 4.93 -1.35 32.07
C PHE A 407 5.42 -2.18 33.29
N GLY A 408 6.62 -1.91 33.83
CA GLY A 408 7.18 -2.69 34.95
C GLY A 408 6.54 -2.47 36.33
N GLY A 409 6.09 -1.26 36.65
CA GLY A 409 5.47 -0.96 37.96
C GLY A 409 6.40 -1.24 39.14
N ARG A 410 6.20 -2.37 39.83
CA ARG A 410 7.08 -2.91 40.91
C ARG A 410 7.66 -4.30 40.59
N GLY A 411 7.50 -4.81 39.38
CA GLY A 411 7.96 -6.13 38.94
C GLY A 411 8.77 -6.07 37.64
N THR A 412 8.88 -7.21 36.97
CA THR A 412 9.54 -7.31 35.66
C THR A 412 8.76 -6.50 34.60
N PRO A 413 9.41 -5.62 33.83
CA PRO A 413 8.75 -4.91 32.72
C PRO A 413 8.37 -5.86 31.58
N SER A 414 7.21 -5.62 30.97
CA SER A 414 6.73 -6.38 29.81
C SER A 414 7.65 -6.21 28.59
N TYR A 415 8.28 -5.03 28.48
CA TYR A 415 9.33 -4.74 27.51
C TYR A 415 10.49 -4.00 28.21
N ARG A 416 11.68 -4.59 28.23
CA ARG A 416 12.93 -3.96 28.69
C ARG A 416 13.77 -3.58 27.49
N LEU A 417 13.74 -2.32 27.07
CA LEU A 417 14.70 -1.83 26.06
C LEU A 417 16.09 -1.80 26.70
N ARG A 418 17.02 -2.58 26.14
CA ARG A 418 18.36 -2.78 26.70
C ARG A 418 19.21 -1.50 26.51
N PRO A 419 20.03 -1.11 27.49
CA PRO A 419 21.07 -0.10 27.30
C PRO A 419 21.99 -0.45 26.12
N ALA A 420 22.57 0.56 25.48
CA ALA A 420 23.43 0.45 24.29
C ALA A 420 24.63 -0.49 24.50
N ARG A 421 25.20 -0.49 25.71
CA ARG A 421 26.29 -1.38 26.17
C ARG A 421 25.86 -2.84 26.39
N GLU A 422 24.56 -3.10 26.49
CA GLU A 422 23.97 -4.42 26.77
C GLU A 422 23.43 -5.08 25.51
N LEU A 423 23.55 -4.48 24.33
CA LEU A 423 23.12 -5.10 23.08
C LEU A 423 23.88 -6.40 22.79
N GLU A 424 23.13 -7.43 22.39
CA GLU A 424 23.64 -8.76 22.05
C GLU A 424 23.46 -9.00 20.55
N PHE A 425 24.56 -9.16 19.80
CA PHE A 425 24.54 -9.55 18.38
C PHE A 425 24.71 -11.08 18.24
N ARG A 426 24.26 -11.64 17.12
CA ARG A 426 24.25 -13.07 16.87
C ARG A 426 25.35 -13.49 15.90
N HIS A 427 26.21 -14.38 16.36
CA HIS A 427 27.18 -15.10 15.54
C HIS A 427 26.79 -16.59 15.55
N GLU A 428 26.43 -17.12 14.38
CA GLU A 428 25.90 -18.49 14.20
C GLU A 428 24.67 -18.80 15.11
N ARG A 429 24.89 -19.47 16.24
CA ARG A 429 23.91 -19.87 17.26
C ARG A 429 24.18 -19.23 18.62
N ARG A 430 25.18 -18.36 18.73
CA ARG A 430 25.57 -17.68 19.98
C ARG A 430 25.17 -16.21 19.93
N TRP A 431 24.57 -15.73 21.01
CA TRP A 431 24.36 -14.30 21.26
C TRP A 431 25.54 -13.78 22.07
N LEU A 432 26.16 -12.70 21.60
CA LEU A 432 27.42 -12.13 22.10
C LEU A 432 27.23 -10.64 22.39
N ARG A 433 27.69 -10.17 23.55
CA ARG A 433 27.73 -8.73 23.84
C ARG A 433 28.87 -8.04 23.12
N LEU A 434 28.73 -6.74 22.88
CA LEU A 434 29.89 -5.89 22.60
C LEU A 434 30.87 -5.86 23.78
N ARG A 435 32.16 -5.72 23.47
CA ARG A 435 33.24 -5.52 24.44
C ARG A 435 33.51 -4.03 24.64
N SER A 436 33.98 -3.64 25.83
CA SER A 436 34.55 -2.29 26.03
C SER A 436 35.80 -2.09 25.16
N PRO A 437 36.24 -0.84 24.91
CA PRO A 437 37.52 -0.58 24.26
C PRO A 437 38.70 -1.25 24.98
N GLU A 438 38.66 -1.31 26.32
CA GLU A 438 39.69 -1.96 27.15
C GLU A 438 39.64 -3.50 26.99
N GLU A 439 38.44 -4.10 27.01
CA GLU A 439 38.23 -5.54 26.74
C GLU A 439 38.59 -5.97 25.30
N LYS A 440 38.71 -5.00 24.39
CA LYS A 440 39.17 -5.17 23.00
C LYS A 440 40.68 -4.99 22.90
N GLU A 441 41.24 -3.92 23.44
CA GLU A 441 42.69 -3.64 23.44
C GLU A 441 43.49 -4.73 24.15
N ALA A 442 43.09 -5.13 25.37
CA ALA A 442 43.71 -6.23 26.12
C ALA A 442 43.51 -7.62 25.46
N MET A 443 42.60 -7.74 24.49
CA MET A 443 42.45 -8.96 23.68
C MET A 443 43.25 -8.89 22.38
N GLU A 444 43.39 -7.72 21.75
CA GLU A 444 44.30 -7.52 20.62
C GLU A 444 45.76 -7.69 21.03
N GLU A 445 46.14 -7.21 22.21
CA GLU A 445 47.48 -7.43 22.79
C GLU A 445 47.74 -8.93 22.97
N ARG A 446 46.82 -9.64 23.63
CA ARG A 446 46.87 -11.11 23.81
C ARG A 446 46.85 -11.88 22.49
N ILE A 447 46.18 -11.38 21.44
CA ILE A 447 46.24 -11.98 20.10
C ILE A 447 47.63 -11.81 19.48
N ARG A 448 48.28 -10.65 19.64
CA ARG A 448 49.67 -10.45 19.20
C ARG A 448 50.64 -11.38 19.93
N GLU A 449 50.42 -11.64 21.22
CA GLU A 449 51.19 -12.63 21.99
C GLU A 449 51.02 -14.06 21.46
N MET A 450 49.80 -14.44 21.06
CA MET A 450 49.49 -15.77 20.51
C MET A 450 49.99 -15.97 19.07
N ASP A 451 49.89 -14.94 18.22
CA ASP A 451 50.46 -14.92 16.86
C ASP A 451 52.00 -15.05 16.92
N MET A 452 52.65 -14.33 17.82
CA MET A 452 54.09 -14.47 18.11
C MET A 452 54.49 -15.85 18.65
N ALA A 453 53.54 -16.64 19.18
CA ALA A 453 53.75 -18.02 19.62
C ALA A 453 53.48 -19.06 18.51
N GLY A 454 52.90 -18.66 17.36
CA GLY A 454 52.59 -19.53 16.24
C GLY A 454 51.30 -20.33 16.36
N GLU A 455 50.44 -20.02 17.34
CA GLU A 455 49.17 -20.73 17.56
C GLU A 455 47.97 -19.77 17.47
N ILE A 456 47.30 -19.76 16.32
CA ILE A 456 46.00 -19.10 16.13
C ILE A 456 44.93 -20.19 15.91
N PRO A 457 44.15 -20.55 16.97
CA PRO A 457 42.96 -21.38 16.81
C PRO A 457 41.89 -20.74 15.93
N ASP A 458 41.01 -21.56 15.32
CA ASP A 458 39.80 -21.05 14.65
C ASP A 458 38.91 -20.22 15.61
N GLU A 459 39.00 -20.49 16.92
CA GLU A 459 38.37 -19.68 17.97
C GLU A 459 38.94 -18.25 18.12
N VAL A 460 39.91 -17.83 17.31
CA VAL A 460 40.39 -16.44 17.24
C VAL A 460 39.75 -15.68 16.07
N LEU A 461 39.34 -16.36 14.98
CA LEU A 461 38.74 -15.72 13.81
C LEU A 461 37.48 -14.91 14.16
N TRP A 462 36.64 -15.43 15.07
CA TRP A 462 35.42 -14.71 15.49
C TRP A 462 35.71 -13.49 16.38
N VAL A 463 36.92 -13.36 16.95
CA VAL A 463 37.30 -12.20 17.78
C VAL A 463 37.56 -10.94 16.93
N LEU A 464 37.85 -11.12 15.63
CA LEU A 464 37.93 -10.05 14.63
C LEU A 464 36.56 -9.73 13.99
N SER A 465 35.47 -10.39 14.41
CA SER A 465 34.13 -10.11 13.88
C SER A 465 33.68 -8.70 14.23
N ARG A 466 33.34 -7.91 13.20
CA ARG A 466 32.49 -6.73 13.37
C ARG A 466 31.07 -7.19 13.79
N PRO A 467 30.36 -6.43 14.63
CA PRO A 467 29.04 -6.86 15.12
C PRO A 467 28.05 -6.87 13.95
N SER A 468 27.53 -8.05 13.64
CA SER A 468 26.81 -8.35 12.39
C SER A 468 25.62 -9.28 12.64
N GLY A 469 24.71 -9.39 11.68
CA GLY A 469 23.54 -10.27 11.78
C GLY A 469 22.49 -9.75 12.77
N TRP A 470 21.74 -10.67 13.36
CA TRP A 470 20.64 -10.34 14.29
C TRP A 470 21.16 -9.75 15.60
N THR A 471 20.54 -8.67 16.09
CA THR A 471 20.81 -8.07 17.40
C THR A 471 19.55 -7.94 18.23
N ARG A 472 19.65 -8.43 19.46
CA ARG A 472 18.65 -8.37 20.52
C ARG A 472 18.73 -7.03 21.24
N PHE A 473 17.61 -6.30 21.25
CA PHE A 473 17.51 -4.94 21.81
C PHE A 473 16.44 -4.80 22.89
N CYS A 474 15.47 -5.72 22.97
CA CYS A 474 14.43 -5.70 23.99
C CYS A 474 14.26 -7.08 24.63
N ASP A 475 14.32 -7.17 25.96
CA ASP A 475 13.97 -8.38 26.70
C ASP A 475 12.48 -8.37 27.07
N LEU A 476 11.84 -9.55 27.12
CA LEU A 476 10.45 -9.73 27.54
C LEU A 476 10.38 -10.44 28.89
N ALA A 477 9.26 -10.25 29.62
CA ALA A 477 9.07 -10.81 30.96
C ALA A 477 8.96 -12.35 31.01
N ASP A 478 8.71 -13.01 29.87
CA ASP A 478 8.60 -14.47 29.73
C ASP A 478 9.94 -15.17 29.40
N GLY A 479 11.02 -14.40 29.23
CA GLY A 479 12.34 -14.90 28.80
C GLY A 479 12.57 -14.86 27.29
N GLY A 480 11.55 -14.53 26.49
CA GLY A 480 11.71 -14.18 25.09
C GLY A 480 12.35 -12.79 24.90
N PHE A 481 12.60 -12.41 23.66
CA PHE A 481 13.17 -11.12 23.31
C PHE A 481 12.79 -10.66 21.90
N LEU A 482 13.06 -9.39 21.60
CA LEU A 482 12.94 -8.83 20.27
C LEU A 482 14.32 -8.54 19.67
N ALA A 483 14.46 -8.83 18.38
CA ALA A 483 15.67 -8.59 17.60
C ALA A 483 15.37 -7.96 16.24
N PHE A 484 16.37 -7.32 15.64
CA PHE A 484 16.39 -6.86 14.24
C PHE A 484 17.76 -7.20 13.63
N ASN A 485 17.97 -7.05 12.32
CA ASN A 485 19.16 -7.55 11.61
C ASN A 485 20.03 -6.44 11.01
N PHE A 486 21.36 -6.57 11.16
CA PHE A 486 22.39 -5.64 10.68
C PHE A 486 23.10 -6.05 9.39
N ASN A 487 22.83 -7.22 8.81
CA ASN A 487 23.46 -7.64 7.55
C ASN A 487 22.81 -6.92 6.36
N TYR A 488 23.24 -5.70 6.09
CA TYR A 488 22.61 -4.75 5.18
C TYR A 488 23.51 -4.35 4.01
N ARG A 489 22.98 -4.40 2.78
CA ARG A 489 23.64 -3.86 1.57
C ARG A 489 22.69 -3.06 0.66
N ASP A 490 21.39 -3.39 0.63
CA ASP A 490 20.47 -2.98 -0.45
C ASP A 490 19.20 -2.23 0.03
N GLY A 491 19.35 -1.22 0.88
CA GLY A 491 18.34 -0.16 1.07
C GLY A 491 17.11 -0.43 1.97
N GLN A 492 16.80 -1.69 2.32
CA GLN A 492 15.53 -2.07 2.97
C GLN A 492 15.64 -2.29 4.48
N GLN A 493 14.88 -1.57 5.33
CA GLN A 493 14.82 -1.84 6.78
C GLN A 493 14.33 -3.28 7.04
N LEU A 494 15.11 -4.02 7.83
CA LEU A 494 14.78 -5.39 8.21
C LEU A 494 13.88 -5.40 9.46
N PRO A 495 12.91 -6.32 9.55
CA PRO A 495 11.85 -6.27 10.55
C PRO A 495 12.34 -6.57 11.97
N ILE A 496 11.57 -6.09 12.94
CA ILE A 496 11.64 -6.52 14.33
C ILE A 496 10.94 -7.89 14.43
N VAL A 497 11.71 -8.90 14.80
CA VAL A 497 11.23 -10.26 15.06
C VAL A 497 11.17 -10.54 16.57
N TRP A 498 10.13 -11.25 16.99
CA TRP A 498 10.10 -11.92 18.29
C TRP A 498 10.87 -13.24 18.20
N VAL A 499 11.70 -13.49 19.20
CA VAL A 499 12.46 -14.72 19.36
C VAL A 499 12.11 -15.31 20.71
N LYS A 500 11.62 -16.55 20.70
CA LYS A 500 11.04 -17.21 21.88
C LYS A 500 12.08 -17.54 22.97
N ASP A 501 13.30 -17.90 22.57
CA ASP A 501 14.40 -18.23 23.47
C ASP A 501 15.75 -18.07 22.74
N ALA A 502 16.86 -18.05 23.50
CA ALA A 502 18.19 -17.79 22.96
C ALA A 502 18.74 -18.89 22.02
N GLN A 503 18.21 -20.11 22.07
CA GLN A 503 18.63 -21.24 21.21
C GLN A 503 17.82 -21.33 19.92
N ALA A 504 16.72 -20.58 19.80
CA ALA A 504 15.87 -20.57 18.62
C ALA A 504 16.65 -20.24 17.33
N THR A 505 16.39 -21.01 16.27
CA THR A 505 16.96 -20.82 14.92
C THR A 505 16.12 -19.90 14.04
N HIS A 506 14.94 -19.50 14.49
CA HIS A 506 13.97 -18.68 13.76
C HIS A 506 13.33 -17.66 14.71
N GLY A 507 12.95 -16.50 14.17
CA GLY A 507 12.07 -15.52 14.81
C GLY A 507 10.80 -15.32 13.99
N GLU A 508 9.81 -14.64 14.56
CA GLU A 508 8.53 -14.32 13.92
C GLU A 508 8.41 -12.79 13.77
N ARG A 509 8.13 -12.26 12.57
CA ARG A 509 8.00 -10.80 12.38
C ARG A 509 6.83 -10.24 13.20
N VAL A 510 7.11 -9.32 14.12
CA VAL A 510 6.09 -8.66 14.95
C VAL A 510 5.91 -7.18 14.62
N ALA A 511 6.96 -6.52 14.10
CA ALA A 511 6.82 -5.19 13.50
C ALA A 511 7.81 -4.97 12.34
N ASP A 512 7.48 -4.04 11.45
CA ASP A 512 8.29 -3.67 10.28
C ASP A 512 9.34 -2.58 10.61
N THR A 513 9.30 -1.99 11.80
CA THR A 513 10.06 -0.78 12.20
C THR A 513 9.90 -0.51 13.70
N LEU A 514 10.82 0.23 14.32
CA LEU A 514 10.71 0.62 15.73
C LEU A 514 9.45 1.44 16.02
N GLU A 515 9.02 2.30 15.10
CA GLU A 515 7.84 3.16 15.26
C GLU A 515 6.54 2.33 15.41
N GLN A 516 6.32 1.38 14.52
CA GLN A 516 5.18 0.44 14.57
C GLN A 516 5.25 -0.47 15.80
N PHE A 517 6.45 -0.88 16.22
CA PHE A 517 6.63 -1.62 17.48
C PHE A 517 6.23 -0.76 18.69
N LEU A 518 6.77 0.46 18.82
CA LEU A 518 6.50 1.34 19.95
C LEU A 518 5.02 1.74 20.03
N GLN A 519 4.37 2.04 18.90
CA GLN A 519 2.92 2.32 18.86
C GLN A 519 2.13 1.12 19.43
N ARG A 520 2.30 -0.08 18.85
CA ARG A 520 1.60 -1.29 19.31
C ARG A 520 1.92 -1.64 20.76
N ALA A 521 3.17 -1.46 21.20
CA ALA A 521 3.60 -1.77 22.56
C ALA A 521 3.06 -0.79 23.61
N LEU A 522 2.99 0.50 23.30
CA LEU A 522 2.41 1.52 24.19
C LEU A 522 0.88 1.46 24.22
N ASP A 523 0.24 0.96 23.17
CA ASP A 523 -1.23 0.82 23.10
C ASP A 523 -1.74 -0.49 23.75
N SER A 524 -0.92 -1.55 23.80
CA SER A 524 -1.27 -2.84 24.40
C SER A 524 -1.21 -2.88 25.95
N LYS A 525 -1.03 -1.72 26.59
CA LYS A 525 -1.21 -1.50 28.06
C LYS A 525 -0.50 -2.53 28.96
N GLY A 526 0.69 -2.97 28.53
CA GLY A 526 1.54 -3.88 29.31
C GLY A 526 1.43 -5.36 28.98
N ARG A 527 0.77 -5.75 27.89
CA ARG A 527 0.91 -7.10 27.31
C ARG A 527 1.78 -7.07 26.05
N PRO A 528 2.64 -8.08 25.80
CA PRO A 528 3.25 -8.26 24.49
C PRO A 528 2.15 -8.41 23.43
N TYR A 529 1.95 -7.42 22.55
CA TYR A 529 0.79 -7.39 21.64
C TYR A 529 0.75 -8.61 20.69
N PHE A 530 1.93 -9.17 20.38
CA PHE A 530 2.10 -10.35 19.55
C PHE A 530 1.80 -11.68 20.27
N GLN A 531 1.43 -11.62 21.55
CA GLN A 531 0.96 -12.77 22.34
C GLN A 531 -0.55 -12.68 22.64
N GLU A 532 -1.27 -11.68 22.11
CA GLU A 532 -2.70 -11.53 22.35
C GLU A 532 -3.56 -12.36 21.38
N PRO A 533 -4.69 -12.95 21.82
CA PRO A 533 -5.56 -13.76 20.97
C PRO A 533 -6.15 -12.94 19.81
N GLY A 534 -5.62 -13.14 18.61
CA GLY A 534 -6.00 -12.43 17.39
C GLY A 534 -4.83 -11.77 16.66
N PHE A 535 -3.66 -11.60 17.30
CA PHE A 535 -2.46 -11.22 16.57
C PHE A 535 -1.97 -12.39 15.71
N THR A 536 -1.80 -12.14 14.41
CA THR A 536 -1.15 -13.07 13.48
C THR A 536 0.25 -12.54 13.20
N PRO A 537 1.33 -13.24 13.62
CA PRO A 537 2.68 -12.85 13.26
C PRO A 537 2.89 -12.83 11.75
N GLY A 538 3.83 -11.99 11.32
CA GLY A 538 4.31 -12.01 9.95
C GLY A 538 5.18 -13.24 9.67
N GLU A 539 5.92 -13.14 8.58
CA GLU A 539 6.84 -14.18 8.12
C GLU A 539 7.82 -14.66 9.20
N ARG A 540 8.08 -15.96 9.19
CA ARG A 540 9.01 -16.63 10.09
C ARG A 540 10.41 -16.59 9.50
N VAL A 541 11.28 -15.77 10.07
CA VAL A 541 12.61 -15.46 9.52
C VAL A 541 13.68 -16.34 10.16
N ALA A 542 14.60 -16.87 9.36
CA ALA A 542 15.76 -17.61 9.86
C ALA A 542 16.76 -16.67 10.57
N LEU A 543 17.38 -17.18 11.64
CA LEU A 543 18.34 -16.44 12.46
C LEU A 543 19.81 -16.88 12.24
N SER A 544 20.06 -17.72 11.22
CA SER A 544 21.38 -18.22 10.81
C SER A 544 22.07 -17.26 9.84
#